data_AF-A0A8H5TZJ7-F1
#
_entry.id   AF-A0A8H5TZJ7-F1
#
_cell.length_a   1.000
_cell.length_b   1.000
_cell.length_c   1.000
_cell.angle_alpha   90.00
_cell.angle_beta   90.00
_cell.angle_gamma   90.00
#
_symmetry.space_group_name_H-M   'P 1'
#
loop_
_entity.id
_entity.type
_entity.pdbx_description
1 polymer ?
#
loop_
_entity_poly.entity_id
_entity_poly.type
_entity_poly.pdbx_seq_one_letter_code
_entity_poly.pdbx_strand_id
1 'polypeptide(L)'
;MACRTDYPLEFDVPDRLTNEDFAQLDKIELSLEGWGFTVYRTYYGSSSGENWNALLAEARESAGKELEFWANDWEEEVVEELETLFRLDARSDLVLDGKSLEDQCKTYLDSIGGKHMLVHEWNVFLVADEHVLDQIGQGSFIIKAVDAD
;
A
#
# COMPACT_ATOMS: atom_id res chain seq x y z
N MET A 1 14.98 13.34 -10.87
CA MET A 1 13.81 12.98 -10.03
C MET A 1 14.33 12.69 -8.65
N ALA A 2 13.62 13.13 -7.62
CA ALA A 2 14.13 13.08 -6.25
C ALA A 2 13.21 12.17 -5.43
N CYS A 3 13.39 10.85 -5.57
CA CYS A 3 12.68 9.89 -4.73
C CYS A 3 13.07 10.08 -3.27
N ARG A 4 12.07 10.09 -2.37
CA ARG A 4 12.27 10.26 -0.93
C ARG A 4 11.63 9.13 -0.14
N THR A 5 12.25 8.81 1.00
CA THR A 5 11.87 7.70 1.89
C THR A 5 11.68 8.21 3.32
N ASP A 6 10.65 9.02 3.60
CA ASP A 6 10.47 9.57 4.96
C ASP A 6 9.00 9.92 5.28
N TYR A 7 8.04 9.08 4.88
CA TYR A 7 6.65 9.21 5.35
C TYR A 7 6.35 8.13 6.38
N PRO A 8 5.92 8.50 7.61
CA PRO A 8 5.26 7.54 8.48
C PRO A 8 4.00 7.06 7.76
N LEU A 9 3.83 5.74 7.64
CA LEU A 9 2.61 5.15 7.12
C LEU A 9 1.54 5.20 8.19
N GLU A 10 0.97 6.38 8.37
CA GLU A 10 -0.43 6.47 8.75
C GLU A 10 -1.19 6.08 7.47
N PHE A 11 -2.06 5.06 7.55
CA PHE A 11 -2.97 4.77 6.44
C PHE A 11 -3.83 6.02 6.30
N ASP A 12 -3.47 6.87 5.34
CA ASP A 12 -4.20 8.09 5.04
C ASP A 12 -5.51 7.65 4.40
N VAL A 13 -6.47 7.27 5.25
CA VAL A 13 -7.86 7.11 4.86
C VAL A 13 -8.24 8.48 4.35
N PRO A 14 -8.66 8.62 3.07
CA PRO A 14 -8.88 9.93 2.48
C PRO A 14 -9.69 10.79 3.43
N ASP A 15 -9.08 11.90 3.85
CA ASP A 15 -9.40 12.75 5.02
C ASP A 15 -10.85 13.25 5.12
N ARG A 16 -11.71 12.88 4.16
CA ARG A 16 -13.14 13.13 4.14
C ARG A 16 -13.80 12.43 2.95
N LEU A 17 -14.15 11.15 3.11
CA LEU A 17 -15.34 10.65 2.43
C LEU A 17 -16.52 10.97 3.33
N THR A 18 -17.38 11.90 2.90
CA THR A 18 -18.61 12.23 3.63
C THR A 18 -19.73 11.26 3.24
N ASN A 19 -20.76 11.13 4.07
CA ASN A 19 -21.96 10.34 3.72
C ASN A 19 -22.62 10.79 2.40
N GLU A 20 -22.42 12.04 1.97
CA GLU A 20 -22.87 12.56 0.66
C GLU A 20 -21.98 12.13 -0.51
N ASP A 21 -20.70 11.88 -0.26
CA ASP A 21 -19.77 11.27 -1.23
C ASP A 21 -20.16 9.79 -1.42
N PHE A 22 -20.51 9.08 -0.36
CA PHE A 22 -20.99 7.69 -0.43
C PHE A 22 -22.33 7.54 -1.17
N ALA A 23 -23.23 8.53 -1.10
CA ALA A 23 -24.44 8.54 -1.92
C ALA A 23 -24.15 8.64 -3.44
N GLN A 24 -22.90 8.98 -3.81
CA GLN A 24 -22.39 8.98 -5.19
C GLN A 24 -21.44 7.81 -5.46
N LEU A 25 -21.52 6.70 -4.71
CA LEU A 25 -20.65 5.52 -4.86
C LEU A 25 -20.49 5.06 -6.31
N ASP A 26 -21.54 5.03 -7.14
CA ASP A 26 -21.44 4.74 -8.60
C ASP A 26 -20.40 5.60 -9.37
N LYS A 27 -20.10 6.81 -8.90
CA LYS A 27 -19.05 7.72 -9.45
C LYS A 27 -17.71 7.59 -8.72
N ILE A 28 -17.72 7.22 -7.45
CA ILE A 28 -16.52 7.03 -6.62
C ILE A 28 -15.91 5.64 -6.84
N GLU A 29 -16.70 4.64 -7.22
CA GLU A 29 -16.27 3.29 -7.60
C GLU A 29 -15.19 3.36 -8.68
N LEU A 30 -15.33 4.28 -9.64
CA LEU A 30 -14.32 4.57 -10.68
C LEU A 30 -13.03 5.22 -10.16
N SER A 31 -13.06 5.85 -8.98
CA SER A 31 -11.87 6.41 -8.30
C SER A 31 -11.24 5.45 -7.29
N LEU A 32 -12.01 4.52 -6.71
CA LEU A 32 -11.55 3.54 -5.72
C LEU A 32 -11.11 2.20 -6.33
N GLU A 33 -11.34 1.96 -7.64
CA GLU A 33 -10.71 0.85 -8.38
C GLU A 33 -9.17 0.81 -8.24
N GLY A 34 -8.55 1.91 -7.81
CA GLY A 34 -7.12 2.05 -7.52
C GLY A 34 -6.77 2.28 -6.05
N TRP A 35 -7.70 2.06 -5.10
CA TRP A 35 -7.45 2.31 -3.67
C TRP A 35 -6.59 1.20 -3.03
N GLY A 36 -5.44 1.63 -2.51
CA GLY A 36 -4.46 0.76 -1.87
C GLY A 36 -3.06 1.06 -2.36
N PHE A 37 -2.13 0.13 -2.17
CA PHE A 37 -0.71 0.39 -2.41
C PHE A 37 -0.08 -0.69 -3.28
N THR A 38 0.79 -0.29 -4.20
CA THR A 38 1.76 -1.18 -4.82
C THR A 38 2.90 -1.41 -3.85
N VAL A 39 3.19 -2.68 -3.55
CA VAL A 39 4.23 -3.08 -2.61
C VAL A 39 5.28 -3.89 -3.33
N TYR A 40 6.52 -3.42 -3.32
CA TYR A 40 7.64 -4.10 -3.94
C TYR A 40 8.48 -4.84 -2.91
N ARG A 41 8.69 -6.13 -3.15
CA ARG A 41 9.73 -6.89 -2.44
C ARG A 41 11.06 -6.75 -3.18
N THR A 42 12.07 -6.30 -2.46
CA THR A 42 13.40 -6.04 -3.01
C THR A 42 14.49 -6.92 -2.38
N TYR A 43 14.11 -7.80 -1.45
CA TYR A 43 15.01 -8.73 -0.79
C TYR A 43 14.48 -10.17 -0.78
N TYR A 44 15.37 -11.13 -1.09
CA TYR A 44 15.04 -12.53 -1.34
C TYR A 44 15.86 -13.53 -0.52
N GLY A 45 16.35 -13.14 0.66
CA GLY A 45 17.05 -14.03 1.59
C GLY A 45 16.20 -15.20 2.13
N SER A 46 16.82 -16.15 2.83
CA SER A 46 16.21 -17.44 3.20
C SER A 46 14.90 -17.34 4.02
N SER A 47 14.75 -16.34 4.89
CA SER A 47 13.55 -16.09 5.71
C SER A 47 12.58 -15.07 5.09
N SER A 48 13.00 -14.37 4.04
CA SER A 48 12.29 -13.22 3.47
C SER A 48 10.92 -13.59 2.89
N GLY A 49 10.71 -14.84 2.45
CA GLY A 49 9.42 -15.28 1.90
C GLY A 49 8.32 -15.40 2.97
N GLU A 50 8.67 -15.91 4.15
CA GLU A 50 7.73 -15.99 5.28
C GLU A 50 7.43 -14.59 5.82
N ASN A 51 8.46 -13.76 5.98
CA ASN A 51 8.32 -12.38 6.45
C ASN A 51 7.53 -11.52 5.45
N TRP A 52 7.67 -11.78 4.14
CA TRP A 52 6.87 -11.10 3.12
C TRP A 52 5.37 -11.42 3.24
N ASN A 53 5.02 -12.69 3.44
CA ASN A 53 3.62 -13.08 3.64
C ASN A 53 3.05 -12.50 4.93
N ALA A 54 3.84 -12.49 6.02
CA ALA A 54 3.46 -11.87 7.28
C ALA A 54 3.21 -10.35 7.12
N LEU A 55 4.09 -9.65 6.40
CA LEU A 55 3.93 -8.24 6.09
C LEU A 55 2.62 -7.95 5.34
N LEU A 56 2.32 -8.74 4.31
CA LEU A 56 1.10 -8.58 3.51
C LEU A 56 -0.17 -8.93 4.29
N ALA A 57 -0.10 -9.83 5.27
CA ALA A 57 -1.21 -10.13 6.15
C ALA A 57 -1.45 -8.98 7.14
N GLU A 58 -0.40 -8.52 7.82
CA GLU A 58 -0.50 -7.41 8.77
C GLU A 58 -0.97 -6.12 8.10
N ALA A 59 -0.47 -5.81 6.88
CA ALA A 59 -0.88 -4.61 6.16
C ALA A 59 -2.38 -4.60 5.83
N ARG A 60 -2.98 -5.78 5.55
CA ARG A 60 -4.42 -5.90 5.36
C ARG A 60 -5.17 -5.79 6.68
N GLU A 61 -4.69 -6.45 7.73
CA GLU A 61 -5.31 -6.38 9.05
C GLU A 61 -5.28 -4.96 9.64
N SER A 62 -4.17 -4.24 9.45
CA SER A 62 -4.02 -2.84 9.87
C SER A 62 -4.96 -1.92 9.10
N ALA A 63 -5.07 -2.10 7.77
CA ALA A 63 -6.03 -1.34 6.97
C ALA A 63 -7.48 -1.59 7.41
N GLY A 64 -7.84 -2.85 7.70
CA GLY A 64 -9.17 -3.21 8.23
C GLY A 64 -9.44 -2.57 9.60
N LYS A 65 -8.49 -2.64 10.54
CA LYS A 65 -8.62 -1.99 11.86
C LYS A 65 -8.77 -0.48 11.76
N GLU A 66 -8.07 0.15 10.84
CA GLU A 66 -8.21 1.59 10.59
C GLU A 66 -9.62 1.88 10.08
N LEU A 67 -10.12 1.12 9.10
CA LEU A 67 -11.50 1.25 8.63
C LEU A 67 -12.53 1.02 9.75
N GLU A 68 -12.35 0.01 10.61
CA GLU A 68 -13.19 -0.23 11.80
C GLU A 68 -13.16 0.95 12.79
N PHE A 69 -12.03 1.63 12.93
CA PHE A 69 -11.93 2.81 13.77
C PHE A 69 -12.81 3.95 13.24
N TRP A 70 -12.72 4.22 11.93
CA TRP A 70 -13.53 5.22 11.22
C TRP A 70 -15.00 4.80 11.04
N ALA A 71 -15.30 3.50 11.10
CA ALA A 71 -16.66 2.94 11.03
C ALA A 71 -17.60 3.50 12.09
N ASN A 72 -17.09 4.02 13.22
CA ASN A 72 -17.93 4.68 14.22
C ASN A 72 -18.61 5.96 13.70
N ASP A 73 -18.04 6.58 12.65
CA ASP A 73 -18.55 7.79 12.03
C ASP A 73 -19.24 7.52 10.67
N TRP A 74 -19.17 6.28 10.16
CA TRP A 74 -19.70 5.85 8.85
C TRP A 74 -20.75 4.74 8.97
N GLU A 75 -21.54 4.52 7.92
CA GLU A 75 -22.48 3.40 7.87
C GLU A 75 -21.74 2.06 7.69
N GLU A 76 -22.23 0.98 8.29
CA GLU A 76 -21.59 -0.35 8.24
C GLU A 76 -21.39 -0.85 6.79
N GLU A 77 -22.38 -0.63 5.92
CA GLU A 77 -22.33 -1.00 4.50
C GLU A 77 -21.17 -0.30 3.75
N VAL A 78 -20.83 0.93 4.15
CA VAL A 78 -19.73 1.70 3.57
C VAL A 78 -18.37 1.12 3.97
N VAL A 79 -18.25 0.69 5.21
CA VAL A 79 -17.03 0.10 5.76
C VAL A 79 -16.77 -1.24 5.10
N GLU A 80 -17.79 -2.09 4.99
CA GLU A 80 -17.72 -3.37 4.27
C GLU A 80 -17.33 -3.17 2.80
N GLU A 81 -17.89 -2.16 2.13
CA GLU A 81 -17.52 -1.86 0.74
C GLU A 81 -16.07 -1.38 0.61
N LEU A 82 -15.62 -0.47 1.48
CA LEU A 82 -14.23 -0.02 1.50
C LEU A 82 -13.27 -1.19 1.76
N GLU A 83 -13.55 -2.07 2.72
CA GLU A 83 -12.74 -3.27 2.95
C GLU A 83 -12.58 -4.12 1.69
N THR A 84 -13.62 -4.22 0.85
CA THR A 84 -13.54 -4.95 -0.43
C THR A 84 -12.75 -4.21 -1.52
N LEU A 85 -12.64 -2.88 -1.40
CA LEU A 85 -11.93 -2.01 -2.35
C LEU A 85 -10.43 -1.92 -2.03
N PHE A 86 -10.01 -2.13 -0.78
CA PHE A 86 -8.59 -2.09 -0.42
C PHE A 86 -7.81 -3.20 -1.13
N ARG A 87 -6.84 -2.84 -1.98
CA ARG A 87 -5.94 -3.81 -2.62
C ARG A 87 -4.47 -3.51 -2.39
N LEU A 88 -3.75 -4.56 -1.98
CA LEU A 88 -2.29 -4.56 -2.03
C LEU A 88 -1.84 -5.22 -3.35
N ASP A 89 -1.27 -4.42 -4.23
CA ASP A 89 -0.60 -4.88 -5.44
C ASP A 89 0.81 -5.36 -5.09
N ALA A 90 0.88 -6.60 -4.63
CA ALA A 90 2.09 -7.24 -4.11
C ALA A 90 2.99 -7.75 -5.25
N ARG A 91 4.09 -7.04 -5.50
CA ARG A 91 5.06 -7.33 -6.56
C ARG A 91 6.35 -7.90 -5.97
N SER A 92 6.52 -9.21 -6.14
CA SER A 92 7.67 -9.98 -5.66
C SER A 92 8.52 -10.51 -6.82
N ASP A 93 8.66 -9.72 -7.88
CA ASP A 93 9.50 -10.08 -9.02
C ASP A 93 10.98 -9.83 -8.69
N LEU A 94 11.83 -10.81 -9.01
CA LEU A 94 13.30 -10.72 -8.89
C LEU A 94 13.90 -9.54 -9.68
N VAL A 95 13.10 -8.91 -10.56
CA VAL A 95 13.46 -7.70 -11.32
C VAL A 95 13.86 -6.54 -10.39
N LEU A 96 13.47 -6.57 -9.12
CA LEU A 96 13.76 -5.52 -8.14
C LEU A 96 14.82 -5.89 -7.09
N ASP A 97 15.38 -7.09 -7.18
CA ASP A 97 16.43 -7.55 -6.27
C ASP A 97 17.70 -6.69 -6.42
N GLY A 98 18.14 -6.08 -5.32
CA GLY A 98 19.35 -5.24 -5.28
C GLY A 98 19.30 -3.95 -6.12
N LYS A 99 18.12 -3.53 -6.60
CA LYS A 99 17.97 -2.30 -7.37
C LYS A 99 18.06 -1.05 -6.51
N SER A 100 18.63 0.02 -7.07
CA SER A 100 18.68 1.33 -6.43
C SER A 100 17.27 1.93 -6.28
N LEU A 101 17.09 2.88 -5.36
CA LEU A 101 15.83 3.61 -5.20
C LEU A 101 15.40 4.29 -6.51
N GLU A 102 16.35 4.84 -7.26
CA GLU A 102 16.08 5.48 -8.57
C GLU A 102 15.54 4.48 -9.60
N ASP A 103 16.10 3.27 -9.63
CA ASP A 103 15.61 2.20 -10.51
C ASP A 103 14.22 1.69 -10.07
N GLN A 104 13.94 1.67 -8.78
CA GLN A 104 12.64 1.30 -8.23
C GLN A 104 11.57 2.32 -8.63
N CYS A 105 11.82 3.61 -8.43
CA CYS A 105 10.92 4.68 -8.87
C CYS A 105 10.68 4.65 -10.38
N LYS A 106 11.73 4.40 -11.17
CA LYS A 106 11.57 4.27 -12.61
C LYS A 106 10.72 3.05 -12.98
N THR A 107 10.93 1.91 -12.32
CA THR A 107 10.12 0.69 -12.52
C THR A 107 8.64 0.96 -12.20
N TYR A 108 8.38 1.75 -11.15
CA TYR A 108 7.05 2.24 -10.82
C TYR A 108 6.52 3.17 -11.93
N LEU A 109 7.17 4.28 -12.25
CA LEU A 109 6.62 5.22 -13.25
C LEU A 109 6.47 4.63 -14.66
N ASP A 110 7.37 3.73 -15.06
CA ASP A 110 7.29 3.01 -16.34
C ASP A 110 6.19 1.92 -16.36
N SER A 111 5.43 1.73 -15.27
CA SER A 111 4.35 0.74 -15.16
C SER A 111 4.79 -0.70 -15.44
N ILE A 112 6.04 -1.04 -15.10
CA ILE A 112 6.60 -2.37 -15.31
C ILE A 112 5.92 -3.35 -14.33
N GLY A 113 5.22 -4.34 -14.89
CA GLY A 113 4.40 -5.29 -14.12
C GLY A 113 2.90 -4.95 -14.08
N GLY A 114 2.48 -3.84 -14.73
CA GLY A 114 1.07 -3.45 -14.84
C GLY A 114 0.78 -2.08 -14.21
N LYS A 115 -0.47 -1.64 -14.34
CA LYS A 115 -0.98 -0.38 -13.76
C LYS A 115 -0.85 -0.44 -12.23
N HIS A 116 -0.24 0.58 -11.64
CA HIS A 116 -0.12 0.69 -10.18
C HIS A 116 -1.41 1.13 -9.53
N MET A 117 -1.51 0.85 -8.24
CA MET A 117 -2.48 1.47 -7.38
C MET A 117 -2.10 2.94 -7.20
N LEU A 118 -3.09 3.83 -7.30
CA LEU A 118 -2.91 5.28 -7.13
C LEU A 118 -3.66 5.68 -5.87
N VAL A 119 -2.93 6.20 -4.88
CA VAL A 119 -3.55 6.82 -3.72
C VAL A 119 -3.80 8.27 -4.07
N HIS A 120 -5.04 8.64 -4.38
CA HIS A 120 -5.49 10.04 -4.53
C HIS A 120 -4.46 10.98 -5.20
N GLU A 121 -4.01 10.60 -6.40
CA GLU A 121 -3.07 11.38 -7.23
C GLU A 121 -1.60 11.41 -6.79
N TRP A 122 -1.23 10.71 -5.72
CA TRP A 122 0.17 10.55 -5.29
C TRP A 122 0.83 9.30 -5.86
N ASN A 123 2.06 9.45 -6.37
CA ASN A 123 2.89 8.36 -6.89
C ASN A 123 3.67 7.67 -5.78
N VAL A 124 2.96 7.13 -4.78
CA VAL A 124 3.56 6.48 -3.61
C VAL A 124 3.52 4.96 -3.77
N PHE A 125 4.64 4.31 -3.51
CA PHE A 125 4.73 2.86 -3.42
C PHE A 125 5.44 2.42 -2.14
N LEU A 126 5.19 1.18 -1.73
CA LEU A 126 5.78 0.59 -0.53
C LEU A 126 6.93 -0.34 -0.90
N VAL A 127 7.96 -0.39 -0.06
CA VAL A 127 9.14 -1.24 -0.25
C VAL A 127 9.38 -2.12 0.96
N ALA A 128 9.50 -3.42 0.68
CA ALA A 128 9.96 -4.44 1.62
C ALA A 128 11.39 -4.87 1.25
N ASP A 129 12.36 -4.13 1.78
CA ASP A 129 13.78 -4.47 1.69
C ASP A 129 14.24 -5.39 2.83
N GLU A 130 15.53 -5.72 2.85
CA GLU A 130 16.12 -6.60 3.86
C GLU A 130 15.78 -6.14 5.28
N HIS A 131 15.94 -4.85 5.55
CA HIS A 131 15.69 -4.29 6.87
C HIS A 131 14.22 -4.36 7.27
N VAL A 132 13.30 -4.06 6.34
CA VAL A 132 11.85 -4.22 6.59
C VAL A 132 11.50 -5.67 6.88
N LEU A 133 11.96 -6.60 6.05
CA LEU A 133 11.62 -8.02 6.21
C LEU A 133 12.25 -8.62 7.46
N ASP A 134 13.45 -8.20 7.87
CA ASP A 134 14.07 -8.64 9.11
C ASP A 134 13.33 -8.12 10.35
N GLN A 135 12.83 -6.88 10.31
CA GLN A 135 12.01 -6.31 11.39
C GLN A 135 10.70 -7.05 11.57
N ILE A 136 10.05 -7.46 10.47
CA ILE A 136 8.84 -8.28 10.51
C ILE A 136 9.13 -9.62 11.19
N GLY A 137 10.26 -10.26 10.88
CA GLY A 137 10.71 -11.48 11.55
C GLY A 137 10.97 -11.31 13.06
N GLN A 138 11.13 -10.07 13.53
CA GLN A 138 11.33 -9.70 14.93
C GLN A 138 10.03 -9.20 15.60
N GLY A 139 8.90 -9.18 14.87
CA GLY A 139 7.61 -8.71 15.37
C GLY A 139 7.41 -7.19 15.32
N SER A 140 8.23 -6.48 14.54
CA SER A 140 8.08 -5.04 14.30
C SER A 140 7.54 -4.79 12.89
N PHE A 141 6.42 -4.07 12.81
CA PHE A 141 5.72 -3.81 11.56
C PHE A 141 5.97 -2.37 11.12
N ILE A 142 7.09 -2.18 10.41
CA ILE A 142 7.45 -0.91 9.79
C ILE A 142 7.75 -1.21 8.32
N ILE A 143 7.04 -0.54 7.42
CA ILE A 143 7.26 -0.62 5.99
C ILE A 143 7.69 0.74 5.45
N LYS A 144 8.51 0.75 4.40
CA LYS A 144 9.05 1.98 3.83
C LYS A 144 8.15 2.49 2.72
N ALA A 145 7.65 3.70 2.85
CA ALA A 145 6.98 4.42 1.78
C ALA A 145 7.99 5.19 0.94
N VAL A 146 7.83 5.14 -0.39
CA VAL A 146 8.61 5.87 -1.37
C VAL A 146 7.69 6.76 -2.17
N ASP A 147 7.99 8.05 -2.17
CA ASP A 147 7.40 9.01 -3.11
C ASP A 147 8.22 8.99 -4.41
N ALA A 148 7.57 8.75 -5.54
CA ALA A 148 8.18 8.65 -6.86
C ALA A 148 8.13 9.96 -7.67
N ASP A 149 7.56 11.05 -7.15
CA ASP A 149 7.48 12.35 -7.84
C ASP A 149 8.83 13.12 -7.97
#